data_AF-A0A852T2K1-F1
#
_entry.id   AF-A0A852T2K1-F1
#
_cell.length_a   1.000
_cell.length_b   1.000
_cell.length_c   1.000
_cell.angle_alpha   90.00
_cell.angle_beta   90.00
_cell.angle_gamma   90.00
#
_symmetry.space_group_name_H-M   'P 1'
#
loop_
_entity.id
_entity.type
_entity.pdbx_description
1 polymer ?
#
loop_
_entity_poly.entity_id
_entity_poly.type
_entity_poly.pdbx_seq_one_letter_code
_entity_poly.pdbx_strand_id
1 'polypeptide(L)'
;MKKSSLVVFGAACGLILTSVAAPSYGAAPAGGATSSSGDPAKVEQVILPFSSGTTLTQAAKIAASRSESVVGFRIESDQVVGEYRTASGQTVSDYLAGFHELYGTEPRVAGLVIERPKETSSTSSKTRALPTPSHATTIATGVPDYQPAPVPADKAAALVKTPTEAPAAKSQTSILAVGNGWKPYSVFSKIKRSGVHQYFDMTMTWNGATSPRNIPTAFGIEAGIDLYNGATGIRGGICGPNFRDQFIAKNYNWYSWSTFSPNGDLSSAYPYADLNDLLDSCGRNAMTVGFEYPQRFAPDEFGMYEVSTHIDAQIGVTGSSHLGGGIQQVDNGNCIPGIALTDCMGTKQLAGDSRTNLNTDRLWVADPNRCWTSSSYGDIAPVVVTCP
;
A
#
# COMPACT_ATOMS: atom_id res chain seq x y z
N MET A 1 -7.17 67.96 -36.90
CA MET A 1 -8.35 67.08 -36.74
C MET A 1 -8.00 65.95 -35.78
N LYS A 2 -8.95 65.67 -34.87
CA LYS A 2 -9.01 64.72 -33.73
C LYS A 2 -7.99 63.56 -33.79
N LYS A 3 -7.02 63.46 -32.87
CA LYS A 3 -7.05 62.82 -31.53
C LYS A 3 -7.73 61.45 -31.51
N SER A 4 -6.94 60.41 -31.23
CA SER A 4 -7.27 59.31 -30.31
C SER A 4 -5.99 58.60 -29.88
N SER A 5 -5.48 59.00 -28.72
CA SER A 5 -4.50 58.25 -27.93
C SER A 5 -5.26 57.24 -27.08
N LEU A 6 -5.00 55.94 -27.26
CA LEU A 6 -5.55 54.92 -26.39
C LEU A 6 -4.60 54.72 -25.20
N VAL A 7 -5.07 55.13 -24.03
CA VAL A 7 -4.46 54.90 -22.73
C VAL A 7 -4.82 53.49 -22.29
N VAL A 8 -3.82 52.64 -22.06
CA VAL A 8 -4.00 51.34 -21.38
C VAL A 8 -3.67 51.54 -19.90
N PHE A 9 -4.70 51.48 -19.06
CA PHE A 9 -4.55 51.37 -17.61
C PHE A 9 -4.13 49.93 -17.27
N GLY A 10 -2.86 49.74 -16.93
CA GLY A 10 -2.40 48.52 -16.26
C GLY A 10 -2.74 48.61 -14.78
N ALA A 11 -3.76 47.88 -14.35
CA ALA A 11 -4.06 47.68 -12.94
C ALA A 11 -2.99 46.76 -12.33
N ALA A 12 -2.07 47.34 -11.55
CA ALA A 12 -1.18 46.58 -10.69
C ALA A 12 -1.96 46.07 -9.47
N CYS A 13 -2.56 44.88 -9.59
CA CYS A 13 -2.94 44.10 -8.42
C CYS A 13 -1.67 43.53 -7.79
N GLY A 14 -1.21 44.18 -6.73
CA GLY A 14 -0.15 43.68 -5.88
C GLY A 14 -0.57 42.34 -5.25
N LEU A 15 0.05 41.25 -5.71
CA LEU A 15 0.02 39.99 -5.00
C LEU A 15 0.92 40.13 -3.77
N ILE A 16 0.32 40.42 -2.62
CA ILE A 16 1.02 40.27 -1.34
C ILE A 16 1.13 38.77 -1.09
N LEU A 17 2.24 38.18 -1.52
CA LEU A 17 2.70 36.88 -1.03
C LEU A 17 3.13 37.06 0.43
N THR A 18 2.19 36.97 1.36
CA THR A 18 2.55 36.63 2.74
C THR A 18 3.07 35.20 2.70
N SER A 19 4.39 35.07 2.72
CA SER A 19 5.07 33.81 3.06
C SER A 19 4.64 33.44 4.48
N VAL A 20 3.59 32.63 4.61
CA VAL A 20 3.37 31.89 5.84
C VAL A 20 4.51 30.90 5.90
N ALA A 21 5.54 31.24 6.66
CA ALA A 21 6.59 30.29 7.00
C ALA A 21 5.88 29.08 7.62
N ALA A 22 5.77 28.00 6.84
CA ALA A 22 5.46 26.71 7.41
C ALA A 22 6.50 26.47 8.51
N PRO A 23 6.10 26.01 9.72
CA PRO A 23 7.07 25.65 10.72
C PRO A 23 8.00 24.63 10.08
N SER A 24 9.25 25.03 9.87
CA SER A 24 10.33 24.09 9.62
C SER A 24 10.25 23.10 10.76
N TYR A 25 10.02 21.83 10.45
CA TYR A 25 10.38 20.75 11.35
C TYR A 25 11.88 20.89 11.57
N GLY A 26 12.27 21.71 12.56
CA GLY A 26 13.58 21.61 13.15
C GLY A 26 13.68 20.15 13.55
N ALA A 27 14.67 19.46 12.98
CA ALA A 27 15.04 18.13 13.43
C ALA A 27 14.95 18.16 14.96
N ALA A 28 14.05 17.35 15.51
CA ALA A 28 13.97 17.19 16.95
C ALA A 28 15.42 16.99 17.43
N PRO A 29 15.86 17.69 18.49
CA PRO A 29 17.21 17.50 18.99
C PRO A 29 17.41 16.00 19.13
N ALA A 30 18.55 15.52 18.61
CA ALA A 30 18.99 14.14 18.67
C ALA A 30 19.16 13.69 20.13
N GLY A 31 18.05 13.63 20.86
CA GLY A 31 17.93 13.01 22.15
C GLY A 31 17.74 11.54 21.88
N GLY A 32 18.88 10.83 21.76
CA GLY A 32 18.98 9.39 21.87
C GLY A 32 17.77 8.62 21.36
N ALA A 33 17.42 8.76 20.08
CA ALA A 33 16.71 7.71 19.40
C ALA A 33 17.70 6.53 19.33
N THR A 34 17.77 5.73 20.39
CA THR A 34 18.08 4.33 20.24
C THR A 34 17.23 3.87 19.09
N SER A 35 17.89 3.51 17.98
CA SER A 35 17.30 2.73 16.91
C SER A 35 16.78 1.47 17.57
N SER A 36 15.55 1.50 18.07
CA SER A 36 14.82 0.27 18.29
C SER A 36 14.42 -0.17 16.90
N SER A 37 15.36 -0.85 16.22
CA SER A 37 15.03 -2.05 15.47
C SER A 37 14.48 -3.06 16.49
N GLY A 38 13.38 -2.70 17.16
CA GLY A 38 12.64 -3.60 18.02
C GLY A 38 12.37 -4.79 17.14
N ASP A 39 12.93 -5.92 17.53
CA ASP A 39 12.68 -7.19 16.87
C ASP A 39 11.17 -7.22 16.56
N PRO A 40 10.75 -7.29 15.28
CA PRO A 40 9.32 -7.26 14.93
C PRO A 40 8.53 -8.36 15.65
N ALA A 41 9.22 -9.35 16.26
CA ALA A 41 8.64 -10.30 17.20
C ALA A 41 8.15 -9.72 18.55
N LYS A 42 8.49 -8.48 18.93
CA LYS A 42 8.27 -7.90 20.28
C LYS A 42 7.31 -6.70 20.34
N VAL A 43 6.97 -6.10 19.21
CA VAL A 43 6.05 -4.96 19.13
C VAL A 43 4.96 -5.23 18.11
N GLU A 44 3.74 -4.81 18.40
CA GLU A 44 2.64 -4.76 17.45
C GLU A 44 2.27 -3.30 17.17
N GLN A 45 1.82 -3.01 15.95
CA GLN A 45 1.35 -1.69 15.59
C GLN A 45 -0.17 -1.65 15.56
N VAL A 46 -0.75 -0.64 16.19
CA VAL A 46 -2.19 -0.50 16.38
C VAL A 46 -2.64 0.85 15.85
N ILE A 47 -3.80 0.88 15.21
CA ILE A 47 -4.46 2.09 14.76
C ILE A 47 -5.30 2.64 15.91
N LEU A 48 -4.98 3.85 16.36
CA LEU A 48 -5.84 4.65 17.22
C LEU A 48 -6.72 5.54 16.33
N PRO A 49 -8.02 5.22 16.17
CA PRO A 49 -8.89 5.97 15.29
C PRO A 49 -9.16 7.37 15.85
N PHE A 50 -9.36 8.32 14.95
CA PHE A 50 -9.88 9.64 15.26
C PHE A 50 -11.41 9.63 15.31
N SER A 51 -11.99 10.52 16.10
CA SER A 51 -13.45 10.70 16.16
C SER A 51 -14.03 11.25 14.85
N SER A 52 -13.20 11.96 14.10
CA SER A 52 -13.46 12.52 12.77
C SER A 52 -12.13 12.60 12.02
N GLY A 53 -12.16 12.44 10.71
CA GLY A 53 -10.97 12.57 9.87
C GLY A 53 -10.45 14.00 9.89
N THR A 54 -9.15 14.16 9.68
CA THR A 54 -8.48 15.47 9.71
C THR A 54 -7.36 15.55 8.67
N THR A 55 -6.74 16.71 8.51
CA THR A 55 -5.59 16.89 7.62
C THR A 55 -4.34 16.30 8.26
N LEU A 56 -3.35 15.92 7.45
CA LEU A 56 -2.09 15.37 7.97
C LEU A 56 -1.34 16.36 8.88
N THR A 57 -1.38 17.66 8.57
CA THR A 57 -0.78 18.69 9.44
C THR A 57 -1.44 18.74 10.82
N GLN A 58 -2.76 18.61 10.90
CA GLN A 58 -3.46 18.60 12.19
C GLN A 58 -3.21 17.29 12.94
N ALA A 59 -3.24 16.16 12.24
CA ALA A 59 -2.90 14.86 12.81
C ALA A 59 -1.49 14.85 13.43
N ALA A 60 -0.51 15.46 12.75
CA ALA A 60 0.85 15.57 13.25
C ALA A 60 0.95 16.42 14.53
N LYS A 61 0.14 17.49 14.66
CA LYS A 61 0.05 18.28 15.91
C LYS A 61 -0.54 17.46 17.05
N ILE A 62 -1.60 16.69 16.77
CA ILE A 62 -2.20 15.78 17.75
C ILE A 62 -1.16 14.76 18.20
N ALA A 63 -0.47 14.11 17.27
CA ALA A 63 0.58 13.12 17.54
C ALA A 63 1.69 13.70 18.45
N ALA A 64 2.16 14.92 18.19
CA ALA A 64 3.19 15.57 18.99
C ALA A 64 2.79 15.87 20.45
N SER A 65 1.48 15.93 20.74
CA SER A 65 0.96 16.13 22.10
C SER A 65 0.78 14.85 22.91
N ARG A 66 1.04 13.69 22.29
CA ARG A 66 0.82 12.37 22.90
C ARG A 66 2.08 11.85 23.57
N SER A 67 1.87 10.97 24.55
CA SER A 67 2.95 10.23 25.21
C SER A 67 3.26 8.89 24.52
N GLU A 68 2.36 8.36 23.68
CA GLU A 68 2.61 7.13 22.93
C GLU A 68 3.59 7.32 21.76
N SER A 69 4.30 6.24 21.41
CA SER A 69 5.18 6.20 20.23
C SER A 69 4.34 6.15 18.94
N VAL A 70 4.10 7.32 18.35
CA VAL A 70 3.43 7.45 17.04
C VAL A 70 4.45 7.22 15.93
N VAL A 71 4.24 6.15 15.15
CA VAL A 71 5.13 5.72 14.06
C VAL A 71 4.55 5.97 12.67
N GLY A 72 3.31 6.44 12.58
CA GLY A 72 2.67 6.78 11.32
C GLY A 72 1.26 7.29 11.44
N PHE A 73 0.62 7.47 10.29
CA PHE A 73 -0.73 7.99 10.14
C PHE A 73 -1.54 7.08 9.22
N ARG A 74 -2.76 6.74 9.63
CA ARG A 74 -3.70 5.97 8.83
C ARG A 74 -4.50 6.93 7.95
N ILE A 75 -4.51 6.67 6.65
CA ILE A 75 -5.19 7.47 5.64
C ILE A 75 -6.39 6.71 5.16
N GLU A 76 -7.57 7.33 5.25
CA GLU A 76 -8.82 6.73 4.78
C GLU A 76 -9.73 7.83 4.22
N SER A 77 -9.93 7.73 2.91
CA SER A 77 -10.97 8.40 2.13
C SER A 77 -11.81 7.34 1.43
N ASP A 78 -12.81 7.76 0.66
CA ASP A 78 -13.63 6.84 -0.12
C ASP A 78 -12.80 6.02 -1.13
N GLN A 79 -11.97 6.70 -1.92
CA GLN A 79 -11.20 6.08 -3.01
C GLN A 79 -9.80 5.60 -2.62
N VAL A 80 -9.20 6.17 -1.56
CA VAL A 80 -7.81 5.89 -1.15
C VAL A 80 -7.74 5.48 0.31
N VAL A 81 -7.06 4.37 0.57
CA VAL A 81 -6.72 3.88 1.91
C VAL A 81 -5.24 3.58 1.98
N GLY A 82 -4.57 3.90 3.07
CA GLY A 82 -3.14 3.63 3.18
C GLY A 82 -2.54 4.13 4.49
N GLU A 83 -1.22 4.15 4.54
CA GLU A 83 -0.49 4.69 5.67
C GLU A 83 0.74 5.45 5.22
N TYR A 84 1.08 6.49 5.99
CA TYR A 84 2.34 7.21 5.91
C TYR A 84 3.14 6.95 7.19
N ARG A 85 4.42 6.57 7.06
CA ARG A 85 5.28 6.23 8.20
C ARG A 85 6.32 7.31 8.43
N THR A 86 6.42 7.78 9.67
CA THR A 86 7.34 8.86 10.05
C THR A 86 8.77 8.35 10.30
N ALA A 87 8.91 7.09 10.72
CA ALA A 87 10.21 6.47 11.02
C ALA A 87 11.10 6.26 9.79
N SER A 88 10.55 6.43 8.59
CA SER A 88 11.22 6.23 7.31
C SER A 88 12.15 7.39 6.92
N GLY A 89 12.00 8.56 7.53
CA GLY A 89 12.79 9.78 7.25
C GLY A 89 12.19 10.70 6.18
N GLN A 90 11.09 10.33 5.52
CA GLN A 90 10.34 11.23 4.63
C GLN A 90 9.59 12.26 5.48
N THR A 91 9.67 13.55 5.11
CA THR A 91 8.95 14.60 5.84
C THR A 91 7.47 14.61 5.48
N VAL A 92 6.64 15.18 6.35
CA VAL A 92 5.20 15.39 6.08
C VAL A 92 4.99 16.17 4.77
N SER A 93 5.83 17.17 4.51
CA SER A 93 5.73 17.98 3.29
C SER A 93 6.05 17.17 2.03
N ASP A 94 7.10 16.35 2.07
CA ASP A 94 7.48 15.51 0.94
C ASP A 94 6.39 14.46 0.65
N TYR A 95 5.81 13.88 1.71
CA TYR A 95 4.70 12.96 1.58
C TYR A 95 3.48 13.63 0.94
N LEU A 96 3.08 14.82 1.42
CA LEU A 96 1.95 15.55 0.85
C LEU A 96 2.17 15.91 -0.63
N ALA A 97 3.38 16.30 -1.00
CA ALA A 97 3.72 16.58 -2.39
C ALA A 97 3.60 15.31 -3.26
N GLY A 98 4.15 14.19 -2.82
CA GLY A 98 4.05 12.90 -3.53
C GLY A 98 2.61 12.40 -3.62
N PHE A 99 1.83 12.51 -2.54
CA PHE A 99 0.42 12.15 -2.53
C PHE A 99 -0.39 13.00 -3.52
N HIS A 100 -0.13 14.30 -3.57
CA HIS A 100 -0.77 15.19 -4.54
C HIS A 100 -0.34 14.90 -5.98
N GLU A 101 0.94 14.58 -6.21
CA GLU A 101 1.42 14.17 -7.53
C GLU A 101 0.71 12.88 -8.01
N LEU A 102 0.56 11.90 -7.11
CA LEU A 102 -0.04 10.61 -7.42
C LEU A 102 -1.56 10.69 -7.59
N TYR A 103 -2.26 11.33 -6.64
CA TYR A 103 -3.73 11.32 -6.55
C TYR A 103 -4.40 12.63 -6.95
N GLY A 104 -3.66 13.72 -7.13
CA GLY A 104 -4.25 15.04 -7.45
C GLY A 104 -5.11 15.65 -6.35
N THR A 105 -5.06 15.10 -5.13
CA THR A 105 -5.84 15.53 -3.96
C THR A 105 -5.00 15.46 -2.68
N GLU A 106 -5.60 15.73 -1.53
CA GLU A 106 -4.97 15.64 -0.20
C GLU A 106 -5.41 14.40 0.56
N PRO A 107 -4.58 13.85 1.47
CA PRO A 107 -4.98 12.72 2.29
C PRO A 107 -5.91 13.12 3.43
N ARG A 108 -6.94 12.30 3.67
CA ARG A 108 -7.73 12.31 4.90
C ARG A 108 -7.12 11.38 5.93
N VAL A 109 -6.65 11.91 7.06
CA VAL A 109 -6.10 11.11 8.16
C VAL A 109 -7.21 10.67 9.09
N ALA A 110 -7.41 9.36 9.22
CA ALA A 110 -8.45 8.74 10.03
C ALA A 110 -7.93 8.20 11.38
N GLY A 111 -6.61 8.15 11.59
CA GLY A 111 -6.04 7.70 12.86
C GLY A 111 -4.52 7.80 12.93
N LEU A 112 -4.00 7.51 14.12
CA LEU A 112 -2.56 7.39 14.37
C LEU A 112 -2.16 5.92 14.38
N VAL A 113 -1.01 5.60 13.78
CA VAL A 113 -0.38 4.29 13.92
C VAL A 113 0.63 4.37 15.06
N ILE A 114 0.44 3.56 16.09
CA ILE A 114 1.32 3.52 17.27
C ILE A 114 1.94 2.15 17.46
N GLU A 115 3.11 2.09 18.10
CA GLU A 115 3.71 0.83 18.53
C GLU A 115 3.35 0.50 19.99
N ARG A 116 3.05 -0.78 20.24
CA ARG A 116 2.80 -1.34 21.57
C ARG A 116 3.60 -2.62 21.75
N PRO A 117 4.05 -2.96 22.98
CA PRO A 117 4.61 -4.28 23.24
C PRO A 117 3.61 -5.37 22.87
N LYS A 118 4.04 -6.39 22.14
CA LYS A 118 3.21 -7.57 21.85
C LYS A 118 3.00 -8.31 23.17
N GLU A 119 1.75 -8.49 23.62
CA GLU A 119 1.49 -9.26 24.83
C GLU A 119 1.96 -10.71 24.64
N THR A 120 3.05 -11.07 25.31
CA THR A 120 3.55 -12.45 25.38
C THR A 120 2.66 -13.27 26.31
N SER A 121 1.50 -13.73 25.83
CA SER A 121 0.74 -14.76 26.52
C SER A 121 1.42 -16.11 26.30
N SER A 122 2.30 -16.47 27.23
CA SER A 122 2.94 -17.79 27.33
C SER A 122 1.98 -18.80 27.96
N THR A 123 0.83 -19.09 27.35
CA THR A 123 0.00 -20.29 27.59
C THR A 123 -1.32 -20.16 26.83
N SER A 124 -1.43 -20.76 25.64
CA SER A 124 -2.59 -21.55 25.18
C SER A 124 -2.65 -21.68 23.66
N SER A 125 -2.92 -22.91 23.24
CA SER A 125 -3.28 -23.35 21.89
C SER A 125 -4.20 -22.41 21.12
N LYS A 126 -3.92 -22.26 19.81
CA LYS A 126 -4.85 -22.12 18.66
C LYS A 126 -6.05 -21.16 18.74
N THR A 127 -6.12 -20.32 19.76
CA THR A 127 -7.18 -19.34 19.96
C THR A 127 -6.51 -18.20 20.68
N ARG A 128 -5.80 -17.35 19.92
CA ARG A 128 -5.51 -15.99 20.37
C ARG A 128 -6.89 -15.39 20.61
N ALA A 129 -7.34 -15.34 21.87
CA ALA A 129 -8.57 -14.65 22.21
C ALA A 129 -8.37 -13.23 21.69
N LEU A 130 -9.20 -12.88 20.71
CA LEU A 130 -9.21 -11.55 20.11
C LEU A 130 -9.16 -10.54 21.25
N PRO A 131 -8.28 -9.53 21.21
CA PRO A 131 -8.61 -8.25 21.81
C PRO A 131 -9.96 -7.92 21.22
N THR A 132 -11.01 -8.06 22.04
CA THR A 132 -12.32 -7.56 21.65
C THR A 132 -12.05 -6.08 21.36
N PRO A 133 -12.50 -5.52 20.22
CA PRO A 133 -12.46 -4.07 20.02
C PRO A 133 -13.49 -3.44 20.98
N SER A 134 -13.30 -3.63 22.29
CA SER A 134 -14.03 -2.95 23.33
C SER A 134 -13.47 -1.55 23.34
N HIS A 135 -14.10 -0.66 22.58
CA HIS A 135 -13.91 0.78 22.68
C HIS A 135 -12.43 1.19 22.53
N ALA A 136 -11.87 1.07 21.32
CA ALA A 136 -10.76 1.96 20.98
C ALA A 136 -11.29 3.38 21.18
N THR A 137 -10.88 4.01 22.29
CA THR A 137 -11.31 5.36 22.62
C THR A 137 -10.81 6.23 21.48
N THR A 138 -11.73 6.72 20.66
CA THR A 138 -11.38 7.57 19.53
C THR A 138 -10.68 8.81 20.04
N ILE A 139 -9.61 9.22 19.37
CA ILE A 139 -8.94 10.47 19.72
C ILE A 139 -9.79 11.62 19.18
N ALA A 140 -10.26 12.49 20.07
CA ALA A 140 -10.94 13.70 19.66
C ALA A 140 -9.98 14.61 18.90
N THR A 141 -10.33 14.98 17.67
CA THR A 141 -9.49 15.86 16.84
C THR A 141 -9.70 17.34 17.13
N GLY A 142 -10.86 17.68 17.72
CA GLY A 142 -11.26 19.06 18.00
C GLY A 142 -11.59 19.88 16.75
N VAL A 143 -11.74 19.23 15.59
CA VAL A 143 -12.07 19.87 14.31
C VAL A 143 -13.18 19.12 13.57
N PRO A 144 -13.93 19.80 12.68
CA PRO A 144 -14.88 19.14 11.79
C PRO A 144 -14.21 18.05 10.96
N ASP A 145 -14.99 17.06 10.54
CA ASP A 145 -14.53 16.00 9.66
C ASP A 145 -14.01 16.58 8.34
N TYR A 146 -12.73 16.33 8.07
CA TYR A 146 -12.10 16.75 6.82
C TYR A 146 -12.46 15.76 5.72
N GLN A 147 -12.94 16.28 4.59
CA GLN A 147 -13.28 15.52 3.39
C GLN A 147 -12.50 16.09 2.20
N PRO A 148 -11.45 15.41 1.72
CA PRO A 148 -10.68 15.88 0.58
C PRO A 148 -11.52 15.80 -0.69
N ALA A 149 -11.12 16.55 -1.72
CA ALA A 149 -11.73 16.41 -3.04
C ALA A 149 -11.53 14.98 -3.57
N PRO A 150 -12.47 14.43 -4.36
CA PRO A 150 -12.26 13.16 -5.05
C PRO A 150 -11.01 13.19 -5.94
N VAL A 151 -10.43 12.03 -6.20
CA VAL A 151 -9.32 11.89 -7.15
C VAL A 151 -9.80 12.36 -8.53
N PRO A 152 -9.11 13.32 -9.19
CA PRO A 152 -9.47 13.78 -10.52
C PRO A 152 -9.54 12.63 -11.52
N ALA A 153 -10.49 12.69 -12.46
CA ALA A 153 -10.77 11.57 -13.38
C ALA A 153 -9.56 11.15 -14.23
N ASP A 154 -8.71 12.11 -14.64
CA ASP A 154 -7.48 11.84 -15.39
C ASP A 154 -6.43 11.10 -14.53
N LYS A 155 -6.31 11.47 -13.25
CA LYS A 155 -5.47 10.76 -12.27
C LYS A 155 -6.01 9.37 -11.98
N ALA A 156 -7.31 9.26 -11.74
CA ALA A 156 -8.00 7.99 -11.50
C ALA A 156 -7.75 7.03 -12.68
N ALA A 157 -7.98 7.49 -13.91
CA ALA A 157 -7.74 6.69 -15.11
C ALA A 157 -6.27 6.24 -15.24
N ALA A 158 -5.31 7.10 -14.90
CA ALA A 158 -3.88 6.76 -14.95
C ALA A 158 -3.47 5.70 -13.90
N LEU A 159 -4.09 5.72 -12.72
CA LEU A 159 -3.79 4.80 -11.61
C LEU A 159 -4.27 3.37 -11.86
N VAL A 160 -5.30 3.17 -12.67
CA VAL A 160 -5.82 1.84 -13.04
C VAL A 160 -5.49 1.45 -14.48
N LYS A 161 -4.77 2.31 -15.23
CA LYS A 161 -4.42 2.02 -16.62
C LYS A 161 -3.47 0.84 -16.71
N THR A 162 -3.96 -0.27 -17.23
CA THR A 162 -3.13 -1.38 -17.68
C THR A 162 -2.64 -1.10 -19.11
N PRO A 163 -1.35 -1.30 -19.44
CA PRO A 163 -0.89 -1.24 -20.82
C PRO A 163 -1.69 -2.25 -21.65
N THR A 164 -2.39 -1.77 -22.67
CA THR A 164 -3.04 -2.63 -23.65
C THR A 164 -1.94 -3.37 -24.40
N GLU A 165 -1.82 -4.68 -24.21
CA GLU A 165 -0.94 -5.47 -25.06
C GLU A 165 -1.36 -5.25 -26.52
N ALA A 166 -0.41 -4.88 -27.39
CA ALA A 166 -0.55 -5.22 -28.80
C ALA A 166 -0.75 -6.75 -28.83
N PRO A 167 -1.79 -7.28 -29.49
CA PRO A 167 -2.15 -8.68 -29.37
C PRO A 167 -0.94 -9.50 -29.86
N ALA A 168 -0.24 -10.14 -28.93
CA ALA A 168 0.71 -11.17 -29.26
C ALA A 168 -0.13 -12.33 -29.81
N ALA A 169 -0.35 -12.32 -31.12
CA ALA A 169 -0.92 -13.42 -31.84
C ALA A 169 -0.06 -14.66 -31.59
N LYS A 170 -0.47 -15.52 -30.64
CA LYS A 170 -0.15 -16.95 -30.61
C LYS A 170 -0.97 -17.67 -29.54
N SER A 171 -1.77 -18.62 -30.03
CA SER A 171 -2.54 -19.65 -29.35
C SER A 171 -3.86 -19.22 -28.69
N GLN A 172 -4.86 -19.01 -29.54
CA GLN A 172 -6.25 -19.37 -29.22
C GLN A 172 -6.33 -20.88 -28.98
N THR A 173 -5.89 -21.33 -27.80
CA THR A 173 -6.46 -22.53 -27.20
C THR A 173 -7.69 -22.03 -26.46
N SER A 174 -8.86 -22.46 -26.93
CA SER A 174 -10.18 -22.17 -26.38
C SER A 174 -10.16 -22.08 -24.85
N ILE A 175 -10.28 -20.86 -24.32
CA ILE A 175 -10.47 -20.63 -22.90
C ILE A 175 -11.85 -21.22 -22.59
N LEU A 176 -11.88 -22.37 -21.92
CA LEU A 176 -13.08 -22.88 -21.27
C LEU A 176 -13.65 -21.73 -20.43
N ALA A 177 -14.95 -21.46 -20.56
CA ALA A 177 -15.64 -20.45 -19.77
C ALA A 177 -15.32 -20.65 -18.28
N VAL A 178 -14.43 -19.81 -17.74
CA VAL A 178 -14.09 -19.81 -16.32
C VAL A 178 -15.25 -19.12 -15.62
N GLY A 179 -16.26 -19.91 -15.23
CA GLY A 179 -17.38 -19.44 -14.42
C GLY A 179 -16.95 -18.99 -13.03
N ASN A 180 -17.75 -18.15 -12.37
CA ASN A 180 -17.76 -17.80 -10.93
C ASN A 180 -16.40 -17.80 -10.20
N GLY A 181 -15.32 -17.39 -10.87
CA GLY A 181 -13.97 -17.41 -10.31
C GLY A 181 -13.70 -16.16 -9.49
N TRP A 182 -12.77 -16.25 -8.54
CA TRP A 182 -12.34 -15.10 -7.75
C TRP A 182 -11.14 -14.36 -8.34
N LYS A 183 -10.39 -15.00 -9.25
CA LYS A 183 -9.11 -14.49 -9.74
C LYS A 183 -9.30 -13.25 -10.63
N PRO A 184 -8.51 -12.17 -10.45
CA PRO A 184 -8.56 -11.04 -11.37
C PRO A 184 -8.20 -11.48 -12.79
N TYR A 185 -8.95 -10.97 -13.77
CA TYR A 185 -8.75 -11.21 -15.18
C TYR A 185 -7.35 -10.78 -15.63
N SER A 186 -6.93 -9.58 -15.26
CA SER A 186 -5.60 -9.04 -15.55
C SER A 186 -4.94 -8.45 -14.32
N VAL A 187 -3.62 -8.54 -14.27
CA VAL A 187 -2.79 -7.86 -13.28
C VAL A 187 -1.61 -7.23 -14.00
N PHE A 188 -1.47 -5.93 -13.82
CA PHE A 188 -0.30 -5.16 -14.24
C PHE A 188 0.55 -4.85 -13.03
N SER A 189 1.86 -4.94 -13.18
CA SER A 189 2.80 -4.64 -12.11
C SER A 189 3.95 -3.80 -12.65
N LYS A 190 4.37 -2.82 -11.84
CA LYS A 190 5.42 -1.88 -12.17
C LYS A 190 6.31 -1.67 -10.96
N ILE A 191 7.61 -1.75 -11.20
CA ILE A 191 8.65 -1.42 -10.24
C ILE A 191 9.44 -0.25 -10.82
N LYS A 192 9.60 0.84 -10.06
CA LYS A 192 10.31 2.04 -10.49
C LYS A 192 11.18 2.60 -9.37
N ARG A 193 12.40 3.02 -9.71
CA ARG A 193 13.28 3.78 -8.81
C ARG A 193 13.25 5.28 -9.14
N SER A 194 13.23 6.11 -8.10
CA SER A 194 13.41 7.55 -8.19
C SER A 194 14.21 8.06 -6.98
N GLY A 195 15.45 8.48 -7.19
CA GLY A 195 16.33 8.88 -6.08
C GLY A 195 16.48 7.76 -5.04
N VAL A 196 16.06 8.02 -3.80
CA VAL A 196 16.11 7.08 -2.67
C VAL A 196 14.85 6.21 -2.52
N HIS A 197 13.88 6.37 -3.42
CA HIS A 197 12.60 5.67 -3.41
C HIS A 197 12.59 4.50 -4.40
N GLN A 198 12.04 3.37 -3.96
CA GLN A 198 11.67 2.25 -4.79
C GLN A 198 10.16 2.03 -4.69
N TYR A 199 9.47 2.23 -5.82
CA TYR A 199 8.03 2.08 -5.94
C TYR A 199 7.66 0.70 -6.45
N PHE A 200 6.60 0.15 -5.87
CA PHE A 200 5.95 -1.10 -6.28
C PHE A 200 4.47 -0.82 -6.50
N ASP A 201 4.08 -0.83 -7.77
CA ASP A 201 2.71 -0.62 -8.20
C ASP A 201 2.13 -1.94 -8.70
N MET A 202 0.90 -2.23 -8.31
CA MET A 202 0.15 -3.32 -8.91
C MET A 202 -1.32 -2.95 -9.10
N THR A 203 -1.82 -3.17 -10.30
CA THR A 203 -3.23 -2.97 -10.65
C THR A 203 -3.86 -4.32 -10.91
N MET A 204 -4.98 -4.59 -10.24
CA MET A 204 -5.79 -5.80 -10.40
C MET A 204 -7.13 -5.43 -11.02
N THR A 205 -7.52 -6.15 -12.07
CA THR A 205 -8.79 -5.92 -12.77
C THR A 205 -9.58 -7.22 -12.82
N TRP A 206 -10.84 -7.17 -12.39
CA TRP A 206 -11.84 -8.22 -12.61
C TRP A 206 -12.81 -7.79 -13.69
N ASN A 207 -13.15 -8.72 -14.58
CA ASN A 207 -14.19 -8.51 -15.59
C ASN A 207 -15.45 -9.28 -15.20
N GLY A 208 -16.59 -9.02 -15.84
CA GLY A 208 -17.88 -9.66 -15.47
C GLY A 208 -17.90 -11.20 -15.46
N ALA A 209 -16.83 -11.90 -15.86
CA ALA A 209 -16.68 -13.35 -15.73
C ALA A 209 -16.09 -13.79 -14.36
N THR A 210 -15.34 -12.91 -13.68
CA THR A 210 -14.79 -13.15 -12.34
C THR A 210 -15.15 -12.03 -11.38
N SER A 211 -15.10 -12.30 -10.08
CA SER A 211 -15.44 -11.27 -9.10
C SER A 211 -14.72 -11.50 -7.78
N PRO A 212 -14.22 -10.44 -7.13
CA PRO A 212 -13.74 -10.57 -5.76
C PRO A 212 -14.85 -11.00 -4.79
N ARG A 213 -16.14 -10.87 -5.17
CA ARG A 213 -17.28 -11.40 -4.41
C ARG A 213 -17.33 -12.93 -4.33
N ASN A 214 -16.61 -13.62 -5.23
CA ASN A 214 -16.53 -15.08 -5.22
C ASN A 214 -15.46 -15.60 -4.24
N ILE A 215 -14.74 -14.71 -3.54
CA ILE A 215 -13.86 -15.07 -2.44
C ILE A 215 -14.74 -15.47 -1.24
N PRO A 216 -14.54 -16.65 -0.63
CA PRO A 216 -15.36 -17.03 0.52
C PRO A 216 -15.16 -16.06 1.68
N THR A 217 -16.20 -15.76 2.44
CA THR A 217 -16.19 -14.69 3.47
C THR A 217 -15.19 -14.90 4.62
N ALA A 218 -14.68 -16.13 4.78
CA ALA A 218 -13.63 -16.47 5.74
C ALA A 218 -12.21 -16.20 5.20
N PHE A 219 -12.10 -15.63 4.00
CA PHE A 219 -10.83 -15.37 3.34
C PHE A 219 -10.74 -13.92 2.87
N GLY A 220 -9.54 -13.38 2.98
CA GLY A 220 -9.11 -12.17 2.29
C GLY A 220 -8.18 -12.50 1.12
N ILE A 221 -7.53 -11.48 0.58
CA ILE A 221 -6.47 -11.64 -0.42
C ILE A 221 -5.23 -10.84 -0.04
N GLU A 222 -4.08 -11.40 -0.37
CA GLU A 222 -2.80 -10.71 -0.35
C GLU A 222 -2.24 -10.63 -1.75
N ALA A 223 -1.81 -9.45 -2.12
CA ALA A 223 -1.38 -9.13 -3.46
C ALA A 223 -0.03 -8.42 -3.36
N GLY A 224 1.02 -9.02 -3.94
CA GLY A 224 2.37 -8.49 -3.78
C GLY A 224 3.35 -8.85 -4.87
N ILE A 225 4.51 -8.20 -4.76
CA ILE A 225 5.71 -8.46 -5.55
C ILE A 225 6.77 -8.97 -4.57
N ASP A 226 7.33 -10.14 -4.86
CA ASP A 226 8.38 -10.73 -4.05
C ASP A 226 9.75 -10.43 -4.67
N LEU A 227 10.68 -10.00 -3.84
CA LEU A 227 12.09 -9.83 -4.18
C LEU A 227 12.88 -11.04 -3.72
N TYR A 228 13.74 -11.58 -4.58
CA TYR A 228 14.56 -12.75 -4.27
C TYR A 228 16.06 -12.45 -4.41
N ASN A 229 16.83 -13.08 -3.52
CA ASN A 229 18.28 -13.17 -3.59
C ASN A 229 18.72 -14.62 -3.26
N GLY A 230 20.04 -14.88 -3.29
CA GLY A 230 20.60 -16.21 -3.04
C GLY A 230 20.75 -16.61 -1.56
N ALA A 231 20.26 -15.82 -0.61
CA ALA A 231 20.41 -16.12 0.81
C ALA A 231 19.57 -17.34 1.21
N THR A 232 20.18 -18.21 2.02
CA THR A 232 19.55 -19.44 2.53
C THR A 232 19.11 -19.26 3.98
N GLY A 233 18.20 -20.12 4.43
CA GLY A 233 17.64 -20.09 5.78
C GLY A 233 16.21 -19.56 5.83
N ILE A 234 15.65 -19.54 7.04
CA ILE A 234 14.29 -19.08 7.34
C ILE A 234 14.38 -18.02 8.43
N ARG A 235 13.56 -16.98 8.31
CA ARG A 235 13.41 -15.93 9.32
C ARG A 235 12.92 -16.56 10.64
N GLY A 236 13.27 -15.95 11.77
CA GLY A 236 13.13 -16.60 13.10
C GLY A 236 14.16 -17.69 13.41
N GLY A 237 14.98 -18.10 12.44
CA GLY A 237 16.18 -18.93 12.60
C GLY A 237 17.47 -18.14 12.38
N ILE A 238 18.41 -18.72 11.61
CA ILE A 238 19.72 -18.10 11.31
C ILE A 238 19.64 -17.38 9.95
N CYS A 239 19.17 -16.14 9.94
CA CYS A 239 19.44 -15.23 8.81
C CYS A 239 20.74 -14.47 9.06
N GLY A 240 21.49 -14.19 7.99
CA GLY A 240 22.66 -13.32 8.07
C GLY A 240 22.29 -11.91 8.55
N PRO A 241 23.25 -11.15 9.10
CA PRO A 241 22.98 -9.77 9.51
C PRO A 241 22.46 -8.94 8.32
N ASN A 242 21.51 -8.05 8.58
CA ASN A 242 20.92 -7.13 7.60
C ASN A 242 20.34 -7.82 6.34
N PHE A 243 19.90 -9.09 6.43
CA PHE A 243 19.37 -9.82 5.28
C PHE A 243 18.23 -9.08 4.56
N ARG A 244 17.36 -8.37 5.30
CA ARG A 244 16.26 -7.56 4.74
C ARG A 244 16.73 -6.39 3.89
N ASP A 245 17.98 -5.97 4.04
CA ASP A 245 18.58 -4.90 3.24
C ASP A 245 19.20 -5.41 1.94
N GLN A 246 19.45 -6.73 1.80
CA GLN A 246 20.17 -7.35 0.68
C GLN A 246 19.32 -7.53 -0.58
N PHE A 247 18.51 -6.52 -0.92
CA PHE A 247 17.60 -6.49 -2.06
C PHE A 247 17.60 -5.08 -2.67
N ILE A 248 16.86 -4.88 -3.78
CA ILE A 248 16.68 -3.53 -4.36
C ILE A 248 15.90 -2.57 -3.45
N ALA A 249 15.08 -3.12 -2.55
CA ALA A 249 14.28 -2.38 -1.59
C ALA A 249 14.09 -3.17 -0.30
N LYS A 250 13.86 -2.41 0.77
CA LYS A 250 13.57 -2.95 2.10
C LYS A 250 12.08 -3.27 2.22
N ASN A 251 11.76 -4.40 2.85
CA ASN A 251 10.38 -4.81 3.14
C ASN A 251 9.88 -4.34 4.53
N TYR A 252 10.60 -3.43 5.18
CA TYR A 252 10.26 -2.87 6.48
C TYR A 252 10.43 -1.35 6.44
N ASN A 253 9.72 -0.64 7.32
CA ASN A 253 9.76 0.83 7.40
C ASN A 253 9.55 1.52 6.03
N TRP A 254 8.58 1.04 5.25
CA TRP A 254 8.16 1.73 4.02
C TRP A 254 7.86 3.21 4.32
N TYR A 255 8.19 4.09 3.37
CA TYR A 255 7.82 5.50 3.46
C TYR A 255 6.31 5.64 3.55
N SER A 256 5.61 4.95 2.65
CA SER A 256 4.17 4.85 2.66
C SER A 256 3.70 3.63 1.88
N TRP A 257 2.44 3.27 2.09
CA TRP A 257 1.70 2.42 1.17
C TRP A 257 0.28 2.96 1.03
N SER A 258 -0.34 2.66 -0.10
CA SER A 258 -1.73 3.02 -0.35
C SER A 258 -2.37 2.09 -1.34
N THR A 259 -3.70 2.04 -1.31
CA THR A 259 -4.54 1.38 -2.26
C THR A 259 -5.55 2.38 -2.80
N PHE A 260 -5.92 2.20 -4.05
CA PHE A 260 -6.85 3.05 -4.77
C PHE A 260 -7.88 2.21 -5.50
N SER A 261 -9.13 2.65 -5.45
CA SER A 261 -10.19 2.19 -6.35
C SER A 261 -10.97 3.38 -6.89
N PRO A 262 -11.18 3.49 -8.21
CA PRO A 262 -11.93 4.60 -8.79
C PRO A 262 -13.39 4.63 -8.31
N ASN A 263 -13.92 3.46 -7.93
CA ASN A 263 -15.32 3.28 -7.53
C ASN A 263 -15.57 3.47 -6.01
N GLY A 264 -14.53 3.78 -5.22
CA GLY A 264 -14.69 4.05 -3.79
C GLY A 264 -14.82 2.81 -2.90
N ASP A 265 -15.39 2.99 -1.71
CA ASP A 265 -15.68 1.96 -0.69
C ASP A 265 -14.49 1.12 -0.22
N LEU A 266 -13.26 1.59 -0.44
CA LEU A 266 -12.07 0.78 -0.24
C LEU A 266 -11.77 0.52 1.24
N SER A 267 -12.17 1.42 2.13
CA SER A 267 -12.01 1.28 3.59
C SER A 267 -12.78 0.06 4.12
N SER A 268 -13.93 -0.26 3.51
CA SER A 268 -14.77 -1.38 3.93
C SER A 268 -14.11 -2.74 3.68
N ALA A 269 -13.15 -2.81 2.75
CA ALA A 269 -12.37 -4.02 2.44
C ALA A 269 -11.20 -4.26 3.41
N TYR A 270 -10.97 -3.34 4.36
CA TYR A 270 -9.87 -3.35 5.32
C TYR A 270 -8.50 -3.66 4.69
N PRO A 271 -7.96 -2.74 3.86
CA PRO A 271 -6.60 -2.86 3.36
C PRO A 271 -5.57 -2.74 4.49
N TYR A 272 -4.51 -3.55 4.42
CA TYR A 272 -3.39 -3.55 5.36
C TYR A 272 -2.07 -3.84 4.64
N ALA A 273 -0.95 -3.32 5.17
CA ALA A 273 0.37 -3.73 4.69
C ALA A 273 0.73 -5.09 5.28
N ASP A 274 1.16 -6.00 4.41
CA ASP A 274 1.79 -7.24 4.84
C ASP A 274 3.29 -7.05 4.98
N LEU A 275 3.69 -6.89 6.25
CA LEU A 275 5.07 -6.75 6.68
C LEU A 275 5.53 -7.98 7.48
N ASN A 276 4.76 -9.07 7.50
CA ASN A 276 5.05 -10.24 8.30
C ASN A 276 5.83 -11.21 7.45
N ASP A 277 7.10 -11.28 7.77
CA ASP A 277 8.04 -12.13 7.09
C ASP A 277 8.62 -13.17 8.05
N LEU A 278 8.09 -13.34 9.26
CA LEU A 278 8.73 -14.17 10.29
C LEU A 278 8.98 -15.61 9.84
N LEU A 279 8.21 -16.13 8.88
CA LEU A 279 8.36 -17.47 8.33
C LEU A 279 8.88 -17.49 6.88
N ASP A 280 9.17 -16.33 6.30
CA ASP A 280 9.76 -16.25 4.96
C ASP A 280 11.20 -16.75 4.95
N SER A 281 11.66 -17.21 3.79
CA SER A 281 13.07 -17.52 3.62
C SER A 281 13.91 -16.24 3.79
N CYS A 282 15.16 -16.39 4.25
CA CYS A 282 16.06 -15.23 4.36
C CYS A 282 16.32 -14.56 3.01
N GLY A 283 16.16 -15.29 1.91
CA GLY A 283 16.33 -14.81 0.54
C GLY A 283 15.08 -14.32 -0.17
N ARG A 284 13.95 -14.15 0.53
CA ARG A 284 12.71 -13.56 -0.02
C ARG A 284 12.29 -12.33 0.76
N ASN A 285 12.09 -11.19 0.11
CA ASN A 285 11.47 -9.98 0.68
C ASN A 285 10.12 -9.74 0.00
N ALA A 286 9.01 -9.99 0.70
CA ALA A 286 7.67 -9.72 0.18
C ALA A 286 7.31 -8.22 0.26
N MET A 287 6.78 -7.67 -0.83
CA MET A 287 6.21 -6.32 -0.91
C MET A 287 4.72 -6.45 -1.18
N THR A 288 3.94 -6.61 -0.12
CA THR A 288 2.56 -7.10 -0.21
C THR A 288 1.58 -6.18 0.50
N VAL A 289 0.42 -5.96 -0.13
CA VAL A 289 -0.74 -5.34 0.51
C VAL A 289 -1.87 -6.36 0.51
N GLY A 290 -2.49 -6.53 1.66
CA GLY A 290 -3.63 -7.42 1.84
C GLY A 290 -4.94 -6.68 2.04
N PHE A 291 -6.02 -7.43 1.89
CA PHE A 291 -7.40 -6.98 2.03
C PHE A 291 -8.16 -8.05 2.79
N GLU A 292 -8.73 -7.71 3.95
CA GLU A 292 -9.45 -8.66 4.79
C GLU A 292 -10.81 -9.06 4.18
N TYR A 293 -11.48 -8.11 3.52
CA TYR A 293 -12.82 -8.31 2.96
C TYR A 293 -12.90 -7.85 1.48
N PRO A 294 -12.13 -8.46 0.55
CA PRO A 294 -12.09 -8.06 -0.86
C PRO A 294 -13.47 -8.15 -1.56
N GLN A 295 -14.38 -8.98 -1.07
CA GLN A 295 -15.77 -9.05 -1.53
C GLN A 295 -16.55 -7.73 -1.40
N ARG A 296 -16.01 -6.76 -0.64
CA ARG A 296 -16.61 -5.43 -0.45
C ARG A 296 -16.12 -4.39 -1.46
N PHE A 297 -15.21 -4.73 -2.37
CA PHE A 297 -14.87 -3.82 -3.46
C PHE A 297 -16.12 -3.40 -4.25
N ALA A 298 -16.19 -2.11 -4.61
CA ALA A 298 -17.27 -1.58 -5.42
C ALA A 298 -17.00 -1.83 -6.91
N PRO A 299 -17.96 -2.41 -7.66
CA PRO A 299 -17.86 -2.47 -9.11
C PRO A 299 -18.17 -1.11 -9.74
N ASP A 300 -17.74 -0.93 -10.99
CA ASP A 300 -18.23 0.16 -11.84
C ASP A 300 -19.66 -0.14 -12.36
N GLU A 301 -20.20 0.76 -13.19
CA GLU A 301 -21.53 0.59 -13.79
C GLU A 301 -21.65 -0.64 -14.73
N PHE A 302 -20.53 -1.20 -15.17
CA PHE A 302 -20.46 -2.38 -16.03
C PHE A 302 -20.13 -3.67 -15.26
N GLY A 303 -20.00 -3.62 -13.94
CA GLY A 303 -19.66 -4.77 -13.10
C GLY A 303 -18.17 -5.11 -13.05
N MET A 304 -17.29 -4.21 -13.52
CA MET A 304 -15.84 -4.34 -13.46
C MET A 304 -15.32 -3.90 -12.10
N TYR A 305 -14.27 -4.54 -11.60
CA TYR A 305 -13.59 -4.13 -10.37
C TYR A 305 -12.15 -3.77 -10.70
N GLU A 306 -11.69 -2.62 -10.21
CA GLU A 306 -10.32 -2.15 -10.38
C GLU A 306 -9.76 -1.69 -9.04
N VAL A 307 -8.61 -2.26 -8.67
CA VAL A 307 -7.90 -1.91 -7.44
C VAL A 307 -6.42 -1.80 -7.76
N SER A 308 -5.81 -0.68 -7.39
CA SER A 308 -4.37 -0.47 -7.49
C SER A 308 -3.76 -0.41 -6.09
N THR A 309 -2.58 -1.01 -5.92
CA THR A 309 -1.73 -0.89 -4.73
C THR A 309 -0.47 -0.12 -5.12
N HIS A 310 0.01 0.71 -4.20
CA HIS A 310 1.23 1.49 -4.33
C HIS A 310 2.02 1.38 -3.04
N ILE A 311 3.25 0.91 -3.11
CA ILE A 311 4.20 0.91 -2.00
C ILE A 311 5.38 1.81 -2.36
N ASP A 312 5.72 2.74 -1.47
CA ASP A 312 6.94 3.55 -1.53
C ASP A 312 7.91 3.06 -0.46
N ALA A 313 8.99 2.40 -0.89
CA ALA A 313 9.95 1.78 -0.01
C ALA A 313 11.34 2.43 -0.12
N GLN A 314 12.10 2.31 0.96
CA GLN A 314 13.53 2.64 0.95
C GLN A 314 14.29 1.68 0.04
N ILE A 315 15.29 2.20 -0.68
CA ILE A 315 16.25 1.36 -1.39
C ILE A 315 17.00 0.42 -0.43
N GLY A 316 17.25 -0.80 -0.88
CA GLY A 316 18.17 -1.71 -0.21
C GLY A 316 19.60 -1.50 -0.71
N VAL A 317 20.49 -2.43 -0.38
CA VAL A 317 21.93 -2.30 -0.69
C VAL A 317 22.31 -2.88 -2.05
N THR A 318 21.40 -3.59 -2.73
CA THR A 318 21.70 -4.20 -4.04
C THR A 318 21.12 -3.38 -5.19
N GLY A 319 21.84 -3.39 -6.32
CA GLY A 319 21.38 -2.75 -7.57
C GLY A 319 20.20 -3.48 -8.20
N SER A 320 20.13 -4.81 -8.02
CA SER A 320 19.13 -5.68 -8.63
C SER A 320 18.59 -6.76 -7.69
N SER A 321 17.45 -7.35 -8.06
CA SER A 321 16.82 -8.47 -7.37
C SER A 321 16.04 -9.30 -8.36
N HIS A 322 16.02 -10.61 -8.12
CA HIS A 322 15.08 -11.47 -8.82
C HIS A 322 13.66 -11.16 -8.36
N LEU A 323 12.69 -11.38 -9.24
CA LEU A 323 11.32 -11.02 -8.99
C LEU A 323 10.42 -12.26 -9.06
N GLY A 324 9.51 -12.37 -8.10
CA GLY A 324 8.37 -13.28 -8.07
C GLY A 324 7.13 -12.56 -7.57
N GLY A 325 6.09 -13.30 -7.25
CA GLY A 325 4.91 -12.77 -6.59
C GLY A 325 3.62 -13.42 -7.06
N GLY A 326 2.54 -12.98 -6.44
CA GLY A 326 1.23 -13.47 -6.77
C GLY A 326 0.13 -12.73 -6.05
N ILE A 327 -1.07 -13.22 -6.29
CA ILE A 327 -2.24 -12.94 -5.49
C ILE A 327 -2.65 -14.25 -4.85
N GLN A 328 -2.82 -14.25 -3.53
CA GLN A 328 -3.17 -15.44 -2.77
C GLN A 328 -4.36 -15.15 -1.86
N GLN A 329 -5.24 -16.13 -1.69
CA GLN A 329 -6.24 -16.11 -0.65
C GLN A 329 -5.60 -16.44 0.69
N VAL A 330 -6.03 -15.72 1.73
CA VAL A 330 -5.52 -15.92 3.09
C VAL A 330 -6.68 -15.98 4.08
N ASP A 331 -6.59 -16.85 5.08
CA ASP A 331 -7.62 -17.11 6.08
C ASP A 331 -7.69 -15.95 7.08
N ASN A 332 -8.89 -15.37 7.22
CA ASN A 332 -9.17 -14.23 8.11
C ASN A 332 -9.47 -14.60 9.56
N GLY A 333 -9.43 -15.88 9.90
CA GLY A 333 -9.66 -16.37 11.25
C GLY A 333 -8.64 -15.88 12.30
N ASN A 334 -7.50 -15.31 11.88
CA ASN A 334 -6.52 -14.73 12.79
C ASN A 334 -6.59 -13.18 12.85
N CYS A 335 -7.49 -12.54 12.09
CA CYS A 335 -7.47 -11.08 11.96
C CYS A 335 -8.06 -10.40 13.18
N ILE A 336 -7.26 -9.51 13.77
CA ILE A 336 -7.71 -8.63 14.85
C ILE A 336 -7.92 -7.25 14.24
N PRO A 337 -9.16 -6.73 14.22
CA PRO A 337 -9.45 -5.39 13.74
C PRO A 337 -8.61 -4.33 14.46
N GLY A 338 -7.98 -3.42 13.72
CA GLY A 338 -7.21 -2.30 14.26
C GLY A 338 -5.71 -2.55 14.46
N ILE A 339 -5.18 -3.72 14.08
CA ILE A 339 -3.73 -3.94 13.99
C ILE A 339 -3.26 -3.53 12.58
N ALA A 340 -2.20 -2.71 12.50
CA ALA A 340 -1.61 -2.21 11.26
C ALA A 340 -0.60 -3.19 10.61
N LEU A 341 -0.55 -4.45 11.07
CA LEU A 341 0.44 -5.47 10.72
C LEU A 341 -0.17 -6.88 10.62
N THR A 342 0.53 -7.75 9.89
CA THR A 342 0.05 -9.01 9.33
C THR A 342 -0.04 -10.26 10.19
N ASP A 343 0.01 -10.14 11.52
CA ASP A 343 -0.30 -11.31 12.37
C ASP A 343 -1.78 -11.75 12.31
N CYS A 344 -2.51 -11.18 11.37
CA CYS A 344 -3.94 -11.25 11.21
C CYS A 344 -4.36 -12.32 10.19
N MET A 345 -3.55 -12.63 9.18
CA MET A 345 -3.94 -13.59 8.15
C MET A 345 -3.10 -14.86 8.18
N GLY A 346 -3.75 -16.02 8.22
CA GLY A 346 -3.07 -17.30 8.09
C GLY A 346 -3.08 -17.80 6.64
N THR A 347 -1.96 -18.29 6.12
CA THR A 347 -1.99 -19.02 4.85
C THR A 347 -2.62 -20.40 5.09
N LYS A 348 -3.83 -20.62 4.57
CA LYS A 348 -4.40 -21.97 4.47
C LYS A 348 -4.35 -22.37 3.01
N GLN A 349 -3.53 -23.36 2.68
CA GLN A 349 -3.46 -23.86 1.32
C GLN A 349 -4.81 -24.47 0.92
N LEU A 350 -5.52 -23.80 0.01
CA LEU A 350 -6.67 -24.36 -0.69
C LEU A 350 -6.26 -24.62 -2.15
N ALA A 351 -6.77 -25.69 -2.76
CA ALA A 351 -6.54 -25.90 -4.18
C ALA A 351 -7.06 -24.69 -4.99
N GLY A 352 -6.17 -23.99 -5.70
CA GLY A 352 -6.53 -22.80 -6.48
C GLY A 352 -6.65 -21.50 -5.68
N ASP A 353 -6.11 -21.45 -4.46
CA ASP A 353 -5.99 -20.27 -3.61
C ASP A 353 -5.09 -19.17 -4.16
N SER A 354 -4.31 -19.46 -5.20
CA SER A 354 -3.28 -18.57 -5.70
C SER A 354 -3.41 -18.31 -7.21
N ARG A 355 -2.97 -17.12 -7.57
CA ARG A 355 -2.81 -16.62 -8.93
C ARG A 355 -1.40 -16.09 -9.04
N THR A 356 -0.51 -16.84 -9.69
CA THR A 356 0.83 -16.36 -10.00
C THR A 356 0.73 -15.19 -10.99
N ASN A 357 1.18 -14.01 -10.60
CA ASN A 357 1.35 -12.85 -11.48
C ASN A 357 2.81 -12.72 -11.95
N LEU A 358 3.74 -13.47 -11.31
CA LEU A 358 5.14 -13.53 -11.66
C LEU A 358 5.80 -14.83 -11.16
N ASN A 359 6.49 -15.55 -12.03
CA ASN A 359 7.24 -16.76 -11.69
C ASN A 359 8.76 -16.49 -11.68
N THR A 360 9.41 -16.78 -10.55
CA THR A 360 10.88 -16.70 -10.34
C THR A 360 11.67 -17.59 -11.29
N ASP A 361 11.11 -18.70 -11.75
CA ASP A 361 11.73 -19.64 -12.70
C ASP A 361 12.04 -18.99 -14.06
N ARG A 362 11.44 -17.83 -14.32
CA ARG A 362 11.71 -17.03 -15.52
C ARG A 362 12.95 -16.15 -15.39
N LEU A 363 13.63 -16.18 -14.23
CA LEU A 363 14.82 -15.37 -13.93
C LEU A 363 14.60 -13.88 -14.18
N TRP A 364 13.41 -13.38 -13.86
CA TRP A 364 13.13 -11.96 -14.00
C TRP A 364 13.92 -11.17 -12.98
N VAL A 365 14.51 -10.07 -13.43
CA VAL A 365 15.35 -9.20 -12.63
C VAL A 365 14.83 -7.77 -12.77
N ALA A 366 14.64 -7.09 -11.65
CA ALA A 366 14.56 -5.63 -11.63
C ALA A 366 15.97 -5.07 -11.48
N ASP A 367 16.37 -4.19 -12.40
CA ASP A 367 17.63 -3.45 -12.35
C ASP A 367 17.45 -2.04 -12.94
N PRO A 368 16.97 -1.05 -12.17
CA PRO A 368 16.09 -1.14 -10.99
C PRO A 368 14.60 -1.04 -11.35
N ASN A 369 14.29 -0.89 -12.63
CA ASN A 369 12.93 -0.70 -13.15
C ASN A 369 12.49 -1.93 -13.92
N ARG A 370 11.22 -2.32 -13.77
CA ARG A 370 10.63 -3.42 -14.54
C ARG A 370 9.11 -3.28 -14.59
N CYS A 371 8.51 -3.58 -15.73
CA CYS A 371 7.06 -3.63 -15.88
C CYS A 371 6.62 -4.90 -16.60
N TRP A 372 5.47 -5.42 -16.21
CA TRP A 372 4.89 -6.60 -16.82
C TRP A 372 3.38 -6.65 -16.64
N THR A 373 2.76 -7.50 -17.44
CA THR A 373 1.35 -7.81 -17.34
C THR A 373 1.13 -9.31 -17.31
N SER A 374 0.06 -9.74 -16.66
CA SER A 374 -0.43 -11.11 -16.65
C SER A 374 -1.94 -11.08 -16.91
N SER A 375 -2.44 -11.94 -17.79
CA SER A 375 -3.82 -11.93 -18.26
C SER A 375 -4.45 -13.32 -18.16
N SER A 376 -5.73 -13.41 -18.51
CA SER A 376 -6.51 -14.66 -18.46
C SER A 376 -6.40 -15.35 -17.10
N TYR A 377 -6.66 -14.61 -16.02
CA TYR A 377 -6.73 -15.18 -14.67
C TYR A 377 -5.41 -15.77 -14.14
N GLY A 378 -4.28 -15.46 -14.79
CA GLY A 378 -2.97 -16.04 -14.51
C GLY A 378 -2.64 -17.29 -15.35
N ASP A 379 -3.55 -17.71 -16.24
CA ASP A 379 -3.33 -18.85 -17.14
C ASP A 379 -2.37 -18.51 -18.27
N ILE A 380 -2.35 -17.24 -18.70
CA ILE A 380 -1.35 -16.73 -19.64
C ILE A 380 -0.15 -16.26 -18.83
N ALA A 381 0.99 -16.81 -19.20
CA ALA A 381 2.20 -16.53 -18.48
C ALA A 381 2.62 -15.05 -18.65
N PRO A 382 3.12 -14.39 -17.58
CA PRO A 382 3.38 -12.96 -17.59
C PRO A 382 4.34 -12.51 -18.71
N VAL A 383 4.09 -11.33 -19.28
CA VAL A 383 4.88 -10.74 -20.38
C VAL A 383 5.45 -9.39 -19.96
N VAL A 384 6.71 -9.14 -20.33
CA VAL A 384 7.40 -7.88 -20.09
C VAL A 384 6.86 -6.82 -21.03
N VAL A 385 6.58 -5.63 -20.48
CA VAL A 385 6.07 -4.49 -21.26
C VAL A 385 6.92 -3.26 -21.00
N THR A 386 6.80 -2.26 -21.87
CA THR A 386 7.39 -0.94 -21.64
C THR A 386 6.72 -0.30 -20.43
N CYS A 387 7.52 0.20 -19.49
CA CYS A 387 7.01 0.98 -18.39
C CYS A 387 6.43 2.31 -18.91
N PRO A 388 5.16 2.63 -18.57
CA PRO A 388 4.57 3.91 -18.90
C PRO A 388 5.21 5.07 -18.12
#